data_AF-A0A956GQV3-F1
#
_entry.id   AF-A0A956GQV3-F1
#
_cell.length_a   1.000
_cell.length_b   1.000
_cell.length_c   1.000
_cell.angle_alpha   90.00
_cell.angle_beta   90.00
_cell.angle_gamma   90.00
#
_symmetry.space_group_name_H-M   'P 1'
#
loop_
_entity.id
_entity.type
_entity.pdbx_description
1 polymer ?
#
loop_
_entity_poly.entity_id
_entity_poly.type
_entity_poly.pdbx_seq_one_letter_code
_entity_poly.pdbx_strand_id
1 'polypeptide(L)'
;MTHELDREITAAVALCRPDGTAAPEAIGWSRRPVHRCVVDRPWGRRKRWHYWAVVTPAEIVSLTVVDLDYAGAIVALWIELATGRTVRDATVRPRGWPGPWPEVADRGDLTLDHRGVAV
;
A
#
# COMPACT_ATOMS: atom_id res chain seq x y z
N MET A 1 -18.96 -21.84 5.08
CA MET A 1 -18.49 -20.51 5.52
C MET A 1 -17.12 -20.70 6.17
N THR A 2 -16.07 -20.40 5.39
CA THR A 2 -14.68 -20.02 5.75
C THR A 2 -13.90 -20.76 6.85
N HIS A 3 -13.29 -21.91 6.51
CA HIS A 3 -12.03 -22.37 7.15
C HIS A 3 -10.77 -21.81 6.44
N GLU A 4 -10.95 -21.19 5.27
CA GLU A 4 -9.83 -20.77 4.41
C GLU A 4 -9.04 -19.57 4.97
N LEU A 5 -9.64 -18.78 5.85
CA LEU A 5 -8.95 -17.66 6.52
C LEU A 5 -8.02 -18.11 7.66
N ASP A 6 -8.11 -19.37 8.12
CA ASP A 6 -7.25 -19.89 9.18
C ASP A 6 -5.86 -20.32 8.66
N ARG A 7 -5.68 -20.40 7.33
CA ARG A 7 -4.44 -20.87 6.72
C ARG A 7 -3.35 -19.79 6.75
N GLU A 8 -2.27 -20.10 7.45
CA GLU A 8 -1.02 -19.33 7.34
C GLU A 8 -0.30 -19.65 6.02
N ILE A 9 0.06 -18.61 5.27
CA ILE A 9 0.87 -18.67 4.07
C ILE A 9 2.30 -18.32 4.48
N THR A 10 3.20 -19.28 4.30
CA THR A 10 4.60 -19.18 4.76
C THR A 10 5.61 -19.10 3.61
N ALA A 11 5.17 -19.31 2.38
CA ALA A 11 6.00 -19.30 1.17
C ALA A 11 5.48 -18.28 0.14
N ALA A 12 6.36 -17.85 -0.77
CA ALA A 12 6.03 -16.88 -1.80
C ALA A 12 4.83 -17.32 -2.65
N VAL A 13 3.84 -16.45 -2.85
CA VAL A 13 2.62 -16.75 -3.61
C VAL A 13 2.18 -15.57 -4.46
N ALA A 14 1.69 -15.82 -5.67
CA ALA A 14 1.08 -14.78 -6.49
C ALA A 14 -0.30 -14.41 -5.94
N LEU A 15 -0.56 -13.11 -5.75
CA LEU A 15 -1.86 -12.63 -5.25
C LEU A 15 -3.00 -12.95 -6.23
N CYS A 16 -2.71 -12.82 -7.52
CA CYS A 16 -3.65 -13.05 -8.60
C CYS A 16 -3.16 -14.11 -9.58
N ARG A 17 -4.10 -14.81 -10.21
CA ARG A 17 -3.87 -15.61 -11.40
C ARG A 17 -3.62 -14.71 -12.63
N PRO A 18 -3.12 -15.24 -13.75
CA PRO A 18 -2.93 -14.48 -14.99
C PRO A 18 -4.21 -13.84 -15.55
N ASP A 19 -5.39 -14.37 -15.22
CA ASP A 19 -6.70 -13.76 -15.57
C ASP A 19 -7.12 -12.61 -14.61
N GLY A 20 -6.25 -12.27 -13.65
CA GLY A 20 -6.41 -11.25 -12.64
C GLY A 20 -7.32 -11.65 -11.46
N THR A 21 -7.90 -12.85 -11.46
CA THR A 21 -8.70 -13.36 -10.32
C THR A 21 -7.79 -13.65 -9.12
N ALA A 22 -8.34 -13.59 -7.90
CA ALA A 22 -7.57 -13.93 -6.71
C ALA A 22 -7.10 -15.40 -6.80
N ALA A 23 -5.82 -15.65 -6.53
CA ALA A 23 -5.30 -17.00 -6.43
C ALA A 23 -5.84 -17.64 -5.13
N PRO A 24 -6.53 -18.79 -5.16
CA PRO A 24 -6.97 -19.52 -3.98
C PRO A 24 -5.81 -19.88 -3.05
N GLU A 25 -4.62 -20.08 -3.60
CA GLU A 25 -3.37 -20.31 -2.86
C GLU A 25 -2.92 -19.06 -2.09
N ALA A 26 -3.40 -17.88 -2.47
CA ALA A 26 -3.13 -16.62 -1.79
C ALA A 26 -4.19 -16.23 -0.74
N ILE A 27 -5.31 -16.98 -0.63
CA ILE A 27 -6.35 -16.76 0.38
C ILE A 27 -5.86 -17.29 1.74
N GLY A 28 -5.80 -16.43 2.75
CA GLY A 28 -5.28 -16.75 4.07
C GLY A 28 -4.58 -15.54 4.68
N TRP A 29 -3.70 -15.79 5.65
CA TRP A 29 -2.91 -14.76 6.33
C TRP A 29 -1.42 -15.09 6.27
N SER A 30 -0.54 -14.11 6.46
CA SER A 30 0.91 -14.35 6.54
C SER A 30 1.53 -13.48 7.63
N ARG A 31 2.57 -14.00 8.32
CA ARG A 31 3.34 -13.22 9.32
C ARG A 31 4.40 -12.33 8.69
N ARG A 32 4.77 -12.62 7.44
CA ARG A 32 5.78 -11.91 6.67
C ARG A 32 5.22 -11.66 5.26
N PRO A 33 5.62 -10.59 4.58
CA PRO A 33 5.11 -10.33 3.23
C PRO A 33 5.65 -11.38 2.25
N VAL A 34 4.82 -12.37 1.93
CA VAL A 34 5.14 -13.45 0.98
C VAL A 34 4.32 -13.35 -0.31
N HIS A 35 3.38 -12.41 -0.37
CA HIS A 35 2.55 -12.19 -1.55
C HIS A 35 3.28 -11.35 -2.59
N ARG A 36 3.31 -11.84 -3.83
CA ARG A 36 3.61 -11.05 -5.01
C ARG A 36 2.31 -10.39 -5.48
N CYS A 37 2.19 -9.10 -5.23
CA CYS A 37 1.01 -8.26 -5.43
C CYS A 37 0.94 -7.66 -6.85
N VAL A 38 1.30 -8.43 -7.87
CA VAL A 38 1.08 -8.05 -9.26
C VAL A 38 -0.39 -8.25 -9.59
N VAL A 39 -1.03 -7.19 -10.06
CA VAL A 39 -2.45 -7.18 -10.44
C VAL A 39 -2.52 -6.75 -11.90
N ASP A 40 -2.58 -7.73 -12.79
CA ASP A 40 -2.79 -7.52 -14.22
C ASP A 40 -4.28 -7.40 -14.49
N ARG A 41 -4.77 -6.17 -14.38
CA ARG A 41 -6.18 -5.82 -14.58
C ARG A 41 -6.31 -4.67 -15.58
N PRO A 42 -7.50 -4.51 -16.20
CA PRO A 42 -7.77 -3.35 -17.03
C PRO A 42 -7.50 -2.05 -16.26
N TRP A 43 -7.04 -1.04 -17.00
CA TRP A 43 -6.78 0.30 -16.49
C TRP A 43 -7.95 0.81 -15.63
N GLY A 44 -7.66 1.27 -14.41
CA GLY A 44 -8.62 1.82 -13.46
C GLY A 44 -9.24 0.81 -12.49
N ARG A 45 -8.85 -0.46 -12.56
CA ARG A 45 -9.24 -1.49 -11.58
C ARG A 45 -8.16 -1.80 -10.57
N ARG A 46 -6.90 -1.46 -10.87
CA ARG A 46 -5.79 -1.68 -9.97
C ARG A 46 -5.76 -0.57 -8.93
N LYS A 47 -5.51 -0.95 -7.68
CA LYS A 47 -5.31 -0.01 -6.59
C LYS A 47 -4.12 -0.44 -5.76
N ARG A 48 -3.13 0.43 -5.64
CA ARG A 48 -1.91 0.22 -4.87
C ARG A 48 -1.84 1.23 -3.75
N TRP A 49 -1.49 0.75 -2.57
CA TRP A 49 -1.27 1.55 -1.38
C TRP A 49 0.02 1.09 -0.72
N HIS A 50 0.94 2.02 -0.53
CA HIS A 50 2.06 1.84 0.36
C HIS A 50 1.85 2.75 1.56
N TYR A 51 1.92 2.16 2.75
CA TYR A 51 1.67 2.85 3.99
C TYR A 51 2.81 2.58 4.95
N TRP A 52 3.38 3.65 5.47
CA TRP A 52 4.36 3.60 6.54
C TRP A 52 3.85 4.43 7.69
N ALA A 53 4.01 3.94 8.90
CA ALA A 53 3.75 4.70 10.11
C ALA A 53 4.80 4.42 11.16
N VAL A 54 5.23 5.48 11.82
CA VAL A 54 6.04 5.43 13.03
C VAL A 54 5.15 5.89 14.17
N VAL A 55 5.01 5.04 15.17
CA VAL A 55 4.22 5.32 16.37
C VAL A 55 5.17 5.37 17.55
N THR A 56 5.11 6.46 18.30
CA THR A 56 5.84 6.66 19.55
C THR A 56 4.84 6.99 20.67
N PRO A 57 5.26 7.03 21.94
CA PRO A 57 4.38 7.46 23.03
C PRO A 57 3.89 8.92 22.89
N ALA A 58 4.61 9.76 22.14
CA ALA A 58 4.28 11.17 22.00
C ALA A 58 3.56 11.49 20.68
N GLU A 59 3.89 10.77 19.60
CA GLU A 59 3.51 11.16 18.25
C GLU A 59 3.28 9.97 17.32
N ILE A 60 2.41 10.17 16.33
CA ILE A 60 2.20 9.29 15.19
C ILE A 60 2.56 10.07 13.93
N VAL A 61 3.47 9.53 13.13
CA VAL A 61 3.77 10.06 11.79
C VAL A 61 3.47 8.96 10.78
N SER A 62 2.70 9.27 9.75
CA SER A 62 2.46 8.33 8.64
C SER A 62 2.62 8.97 7.27
N LEU A 63 3.03 8.13 6.33
CA LEU A 63 3.16 8.44 4.92
C LEU A 63 2.38 7.40 4.14
N THR A 64 1.47 7.85 3.30
CA THR A 64 0.69 7.01 2.40
C THR A 64 0.99 7.40 0.96
N VAL A 65 1.36 6.44 0.14
CA VAL A 65 1.46 6.60 -1.31
C VAL A 65 0.41 5.73 -1.99
N VAL A 66 -0.33 6.32 -2.91
CA VAL A 66 -1.49 5.71 -3.56
C VAL A 66 -1.37 5.78 -5.07
N ASP A 67 -1.68 4.68 -5.76
CA ASP A 67 -1.85 4.65 -7.21
C ASP A 67 -3.11 3.86 -7.61
N LEU A 68 -4.01 4.54 -8.31
CA LEU A 68 -5.29 4.01 -8.78
C LEU A 68 -5.36 3.89 -10.31
N ASP A 69 -4.22 3.96 -11.01
CA ASP A 69 -4.08 4.14 -12.47
C ASP A 69 -4.59 5.50 -13.01
N TYR A 70 -5.74 5.98 -12.54
CA TYR A 70 -6.32 7.26 -12.95
C TYR A 70 -6.02 8.40 -11.98
N ALA A 71 -5.59 8.10 -10.76
CA ALA A 71 -5.22 9.08 -9.74
C ALA A 71 -4.05 8.56 -8.90
N GLY A 72 -3.09 9.45 -8.63
CA GLY A 72 -2.00 9.21 -7.70
C GLY A 72 -2.11 10.17 -6.53
N ALA A 73 -1.80 9.71 -5.32
CA ALA A 73 -1.75 10.58 -4.15
C ALA A 73 -0.56 10.27 -3.24
N ILE A 74 -0.06 11.29 -2.57
CA ILE A 74 0.84 11.16 -1.41
C ILE A 74 0.16 11.91 -0.27
N VAL A 75 0.06 11.26 0.89
CA VAL A 75 -0.55 11.82 2.10
C VAL A 75 0.44 11.68 3.24
N ALA A 76 0.77 12.80 3.88
CA ALA A 76 1.53 12.84 5.12
C ALA A 76 0.58 13.21 6.27
N LEU A 77 0.72 12.53 7.40
CA LEU A 77 -0.07 12.76 8.60
C LEU A 77 0.87 12.78 9.80
N TRP A 78 0.72 13.80 10.64
CA TRP A 78 1.36 13.89 11.95
C TRP A 78 0.31 14.14 13.01
N ILE A 79 0.35 13.37 14.10
CA ILE A 79 -0.53 13.51 15.25
C ILE A 79 0.35 13.60 16.49
N GLU A 80 0.16 14.66 17.27
CA GLU A 80 0.72 14.82 18.61
C GLU A 80 -0.29 14.28 19.63
N LEU A 81 0.06 13.21 20.34
CA LEU A 81 -0.87 12.45 21.17
C LEU A 81 -1.28 13.17 22.45
N ALA A 82 -0.38 13.96 23.04
CA ALA A 82 -0.64 14.69 24.27
C ALA A 82 -1.74 15.77 24.10
N THR A 83 -1.77 16.40 22.92
CA THR A 83 -2.68 17.51 22.61
C THR A 83 -3.80 17.12 21.65
N GLY A 84 -3.65 15.98 20.95
CA GLY A 84 -4.51 15.58 19.83
C GLY A 84 -4.30 16.41 18.56
N ARG A 85 -3.31 17.31 18.53
CA ARG A 85 -3.06 18.16 17.38
C ARG A 85 -2.69 17.30 16.18
N THR A 86 -3.39 17.53 15.08
CA THR A 86 -3.21 16.76 13.84
C THR A 86 -2.86 17.71 12.70
N VAL A 87 -1.77 17.40 12.00
CA VAL A 87 -1.37 18.06 10.74
C VAL A 87 -1.45 17.01 9.65
N ARG A 88 -2.15 17.34 8.57
CA ARG A 88 -2.26 16.47 7.41
C ARG A 88 -2.03 17.29 6.16
N ASP A 89 -1.11 16.83 5.33
CA ASP A 89 -0.92 17.36 3.99
C ASP A 89 -1.10 16.24 2.97
N ALA A 90 -1.64 16.60 1.81
CA ALA A 90 -1.90 15.64 0.75
C ALA A 90 -1.78 16.31 -0.61
N THR A 91 -1.09 15.61 -1.51
CA THR A 91 -1.05 15.96 -2.91
C THR A 91 -1.78 14.89 -3.73
N VAL A 92 -2.50 15.33 -4.74
CA VAL A 92 -3.21 14.45 -5.67
C VAL A 92 -2.87 14.89 -7.08
N ARG A 93 -2.69 13.91 -7.97
CA ARG A 93 -2.46 14.16 -9.38
C ARG A 93 -3.26 13.21 -10.26
N PRO A 94 -3.63 13.64 -11.47
CA PRO A 94 -4.25 12.76 -12.45
C PRO A 94 -3.24 11.73 -12.98
N ARG A 95 -3.77 10.60 -13.48
CA ARG A 95 -3.06 9.51 -14.18
C ARG A 95 -2.07 8.68 -13.34
N GLY A 96 -2.38 8.44 -12.06
CA GLY A 96 -1.59 7.52 -11.23
C GLY A 96 -0.13 7.97 -11.05
N TRP A 97 0.79 7.08 -10.68
CA TRP A 97 2.22 7.37 -10.75
C TRP A 97 2.93 6.57 -11.84
N PRO A 98 3.78 7.20 -12.66
CA PRO A 98 4.67 6.47 -13.55
C PRO A 98 5.78 5.85 -12.71
N GLY A 99 5.99 4.55 -12.83
CA GLY A 99 7.15 3.91 -12.21
C GLY A 99 7.00 2.41 -12.01
N PRO A 100 8.13 1.71 -11.82
CA PRO A 100 8.09 0.37 -11.27
C PRO A 100 7.57 0.44 -9.84
N TRP A 101 6.62 -0.43 -9.52
CA TRP A 101 6.09 -0.56 -8.17
C TRP A 101 6.67 -1.80 -7.53
N PRO A 102 7.01 -1.79 -6.24
CA PRO A 102 7.41 -2.99 -5.53
C PRO A 102 6.32 -4.06 -5.67
N GLU A 103 6.69 -5.24 -6.17
CA GLU A 103 5.77 -6.37 -6.32
C GLU A 103 5.53 -7.09 -4.99
N VAL A 104 6.43 -6.91 -4.03
CA VAL A 104 6.37 -7.50 -2.68
C VAL A 104 6.41 -6.37 -1.66
N ALA A 105 5.73 -6.56 -0.53
CA ALA A 105 5.64 -5.52 0.49
C ALA A 105 6.81 -5.52 1.49
N ASP A 106 7.70 -6.53 1.49
CA ASP A 106 8.84 -6.61 2.40
C ASP A 106 10.08 -5.85 1.92
N ARG A 107 10.16 -5.53 0.62
CA ARG A 107 11.32 -4.91 -0.03
C ARG A 107 10.87 -3.99 -1.15
N GLY A 108 11.52 -2.84 -1.25
CA GLY A 108 11.39 -1.94 -2.39
C GLY A 108 11.53 -0.48 -1.98
N ASP A 109 12.53 0.18 -2.53
CA ASP A 109 12.65 1.62 -2.44
C ASP A 109 11.62 2.23 -3.41
N LEU A 110 10.76 3.10 -2.88
CA LEU A 110 9.85 3.88 -3.70
C LEU A 110 10.37 5.31 -3.75
N THR A 111 10.93 5.71 -4.88
CA THR A 111 11.32 7.09 -5.14
C THR A 111 10.29 7.74 -6.04
N LEU A 112 9.58 8.73 -5.50
CA LEU A 112 8.67 9.58 -6.25
C LEU A 112 9.10 11.03 -6.03
N ASP A 113 9.36 11.74 -7.11
CA ASP A 113 9.59 13.18 -7.08
C ASP A 113 8.28 13.89 -7.43
N HIS A 114 7.75 14.66 -6.49
CA HIS A 114 6.56 15.47 -6.70
C HIS A 114 6.60 16.72 -5.83
N ARG A 115 6.39 17.87 -6.46
CA ARG A 115 6.34 19.17 -5.76
C ARG A 115 4.98 19.34 -5.09
N GLY A 116 4.99 19.71 -3.80
CA GLY A 116 3.78 20.16 -3.10
C GLY A 116 3.37 19.34 -1.89
N VAL A 117 4.32 18.73 -1.17
CA VAL A 117 4.12 18.30 0.21
C VAL A 117 5.02 19.15 1.09
N ALA A 118 4.43 20.00 1.93
CA ALA A 118 5.15 20.78 2.95
C ALA A 118 4.56 20.38 4.30
N VAL A 119 5.37 19.72 5.12
CA VAL A 119 5.01 19.37 6.50
C VAL A 119 5.22 20.58 7.41
#